data_AF-A0A8R1HVY3-F1
#
_entry.id   AF-A0A8R1HVY3-F1
#
_cell.length_a   1.000
_cell.length_b   1.000
_cell.length_c   1.000
_cell.angle_alpha   90.00
_cell.angle_beta   90.00
_cell.angle_gamma   90.00
#
_symmetry.space_group_name_H-M   'P 1'
#
loop_
_entity.id
_entity.type
_entity.pdbx_description
1 polymer ?
#
loop_
_entity_poly.entity_id
_entity_poly.type
_entity_poly.pdbx_seq_one_letter_code
_entity_poly.pdbx_strand_id
1 'polypeptide(L)'
;MSNCTLQEKCTCTSSEENMRCYCEEDNIQEAFSTPRRHLPAREGHWTLKASQDAVTAVTGTTTTKITIKILKIWSTVTMVSEETCQPTAKKAIGCYACDSGTTSEVSCQTQRKDTMAEVRCGKEMFVIRCTPNGHHTNLTFFSNNAQFRRTCEISCGEQENMFEIAGELKYAGSIWTYIYNIIKGDTTMYSQYGALQTRSLRTVVDASTLATRECRKLREPLPMFCSDFSKPHFKCMRNSLFDWSELSAFYTEYIEKTKK
;
A
#
# COMPACT_ATOMS: atom_id res chain seq x y z
N MET A 1 42.61 15.81 -10.26
CA MET A 1 41.83 14.55 -10.11
C MET A 1 42.46 13.53 -11.03
N SER A 2 43.31 12.64 -10.53
CA SER A 2 44.12 11.74 -11.35
C SER A 2 44.38 10.43 -10.60
N ASN A 3 43.30 9.75 -10.21
CA ASN A 3 43.36 8.41 -9.64
C ASN A 3 42.08 7.64 -9.98
N CYS A 4 41.76 7.56 -11.29
CA CYS A 4 40.76 6.63 -11.79
C CYS A 4 41.46 5.31 -12.11
N THR A 5 40.98 4.22 -11.52
CA THR A 5 41.45 2.87 -11.84
C THR A 5 40.44 2.27 -12.82
N LEU A 6 40.83 2.18 -14.08
CA LEU A 6 40.03 1.52 -15.11
C LEU A 6 40.34 0.02 -15.09
N GLN A 7 39.32 -0.81 -14.91
CA GLN A 7 39.43 -2.25 -15.11
C GLN A 7 38.79 -2.61 -16.45
N GLU A 8 39.59 -2.63 -17.50
CA GLU A 8 39.13 -3.02 -18.83
C GLU A 8 38.99 -4.54 -18.92
N LYS A 9 37.82 -5.00 -19.37
CA LYS A 9 37.61 -6.39 -19.77
C LYS A 9 37.74 -6.48 -21.28
N CYS A 10 38.95 -6.71 -21.75
CA CYS A 10 39.25 -6.86 -23.16
C CYS A 10 39.64 -8.30 -23.49
N THR A 11 39.10 -8.81 -24.59
CA THR A 11 39.51 -10.08 -25.20
C THR A 11 40.27 -9.79 -26.47
N CYS A 12 41.52 -10.20 -26.54
CA CYS A 12 42.35 -10.01 -27.72
C CYS A 12 42.61 -11.33 -28.44
N THR A 13 42.39 -11.33 -29.75
CA THR A 13 42.68 -12.45 -30.64
C THR A 13 43.79 -12.06 -31.61
N SER A 14 44.81 -12.91 -31.71
CA SER A 14 45.90 -12.72 -32.68
C SER A 14 45.46 -13.22 -34.06
N SER A 15 45.77 -12.47 -35.11
CA SER A 15 45.63 -12.85 -36.51
C SER A 15 46.95 -12.57 -37.23
N GLU A 16 47.20 -13.25 -38.36
CA GLU A 16 48.52 -13.24 -39.05
C GLU A 16 49.02 -11.85 -39.45
N GLU A 17 48.13 -10.88 -39.67
CA GLU A 17 48.50 -9.53 -40.11
C GLU A 17 48.31 -8.47 -39.03
N ASN A 18 47.38 -8.65 -38.06
CA ASN A 18 47.13 -7.69 -36.97
C ASN A 18 46.44 -8.35 -35.76
N MET A 19 46.71 -7.84 -34.56
CA MET A 19 46.00 -8.23 -33.34
C MET A 19 44.70 -7.42 -33.20
N ARG A 20 43.57 -8.10 -32.96
CA ARG A 20 42.27 -7.45 -32.70
C ARG A 20 41.88 -7.64 -31.25
N CYS A 21 41.64 -6.54 -30.56
CA CYS A 21 41.12 -6.54 -29.19
C CYS A 21 39.68 -6.00 -29.20
N TYR A 22 38.80 -6.71 -28.49
CA TYR A 22 37.43 -6.30 -28.26
C TYR A 22 37.25 -6.09 -26.76
N CYS A 23 36.89 -4.87 -26.38
CA CYS A 23 36.63 -4.51 -24.98
C CYS A 23 35.12 -4.36 -24.78
N GLU A 24 34.62 -4.87 -23.66
CA GLU A 24 33.24 -4.59 -23.25
C GLU A 24 33.16 -3.13 -22.80
N GLU A 25 32.36 -2.33 -23.50
CA GLU A 25 32.05 -0.96 -23.09
C GLU A 25 30.77 -0.95 -22.27
N ASP A 26 30.89 -0.77 -20.96
CA ASP A 26 29.74 -0.54 -20.09
C ASP A 26 29.20 0.87 -20.35
N ASN A 27 28.06 0.96 -21.05
CA ASN A 27 27.39 2.25 -21.27
C ASN A 27 26.69 2.71 -19.97
N ILE A 28 27.46 3.39 -19.13
CA ILE A 28 26.99 3.96 -17.86
C ILE A 28 25.78 4.88 -18.10
N GLN A 29 25.79 5.64 -19.20
CA GLN A 29 24.70 6.57 -19.51
C GLN A 29 23.39 5.84 -19.82
N GLU A 30 23.45 4.68 -20.46
CA GLU A 30 22.28 3.81 -20.68
C GLU A 30 21.75 3.22 -19.36
N ALA A 31 22.65 2.83 -18.46
CA ALA A 31 22.28 2.34 -17.15
C ALA A 31 21.53 3.40 -16.32
N PHE A 32 21.89 4.68 -16.49
CA PHE A 32 21.22 5.82 -15.85
C PHE A 32 20.10 6.43 -16.68
N SER A 33 19.94 6.13 -17.97
CA SER A 33 18.83 6.67 -18.78
C SER A 33 17.60 5.78 -18.76
N THR A 34 17.76 4.51 -18.38
CA THR A 34 16.67 3.54 -18.29
C THR A 34 15.66 3.98 -17.22
N PRO A 35 14.40 4.31 -17.56
CA PRO A 35 13.41 4.81 -16.59
C PRO A 35 13.13 3.84 -15.44
N ARG A 36 13.37 2.54 -15.66
CA ARG A 36 13.23 1.47 -14.64
C ARG A 36 14.28 1.55 -13.52
N ARG A 37 15.38 2.27 -13.74
CA ARG A 37 16.52 2.43 -12.81
C ARG A 37 16.58 3.83 -12.19
N HIS A 38 15.60 4.68 -12.50
CA HIS A 38 15.47 6.01 -11.90
C HIS A 38 14.81 5.90 -10.53
N LEU A 39 15.28 6.72 -9.59
CA LEU A 39 14.57 6.90 -8.33
C LEU A 39 13.29 7.72 -8.59
N PRO A 40 12.17 7.38 -7.92
CA PRO A 40 12.03 6.30 -6.95
C PRO A 40 11.95 4.91 -7.58
N ALA A 41 12.78 3.98 -7.11
CA ALA A 41 12.85 2.61 -7.61
C ALA A 41 12.25 1.65 -6.58
N ARG A 42 11.45 0.68 -7.03
CA ARG A 42 10.82 -0.30 -6.15
C ARG A 42 11.49 -1.66 -6.30
N GLU A 43 11.97 -2.20 -5.19
CA GLU A 43 12.62 -3.50 -5.12
C GLU A 43 11.98 -4.32 -3.99
N GLY A 44 11.14 -5.29 -4.37
CA GLY A 44 10.30 -6.03 -3.45
C GLY A 44 9.38 -5.14 -2.60
N HIS A 45 9.55 -5.20 -1.28
CA HIS A 45 8.79 -4.42 -0.29
C HIS A 45 9.34 -3.01 -0.05
N TRP A 46 10.50 -2.68 -0.62
CA TRP A 46 11.19 -1.41 -0.41
C TRP A 46 10.96 -0.48 -1.60
N THR A 47 10.77 0.80 -1.29
CA THR A 47 10.80 1.89 -2.26
C THR A 47 11.99 2.76 -1.96
N LEU A 48 13.00 2.71 -2.83
CA LEU A 48 14.15 3.59 -2.79
C LEU A 48 13.71 4.97 -3.26
N LYS A 49 13.98 6.00 -2.47
CA LYS A 49 13.67 7.40 -2.77
C LYS A 49 14.93 8.24 -2.60
N ALA A 50 15.12 9.21 -3.50
CA ALA A 50 16.11 10.24 -3.29
C ALA A 50 15.66 11.14 -2.14
N SER A 51 16.55 11.39 -1.18
CA SER A 51 16.35 12.26 -0.03
C SER A 51 17.57 13.14 0.11
N GLN A 52 17.49 14.37 -0.38
CA GLN A 52 18.55 15.40 -0.36
C GLN A 52 19.92 14.86 -0.80
N ASP A 53 20.70 14.25 0.10
CA ASP A 53 22.05 13.70 -0.19
C ASP A 53 22.14 12.16 -0.14
N ALA A 54 21.03 11.46 0.07
CA ALA A 54 21.04 10.01 0.26
C ALA A 54 19.89 9.30 -0.48
N VAL A 55 20.06 8.00 -0.71
CA VAL A 55 18.99 7.12 -1.13
C VAL A 55 18.40 6.47 0.12
N THR A 56 17.11 6.68 0.34
CA THR A 56 16.36 6.16 1.49
C THR A 56 15.46 5.03 1.06
N ALA A 57 15.47 3.91 1.79
CA ALA A 57 14.55 2.81 1.56
C ALA A 57 13.32 2.95 2.45
N VAL A 58 12.13 3.04 1.84
CA VAL A 58 10.85 3.20 2.54
C VAL A 58 10.04 1.91 2.38
N THR A 59 9.56 1.35 3.50
CA THR A 59 8.64 0.19 3.52
C THR A 59 7.37 0.55 4.29
N GLY A 60 6.23 0.00 3.86
CA GLY A 60 4.91 0.21 4.48
C GLY A 60 4.54 -0.81 5.54
N THR A 61 5.33 -1.88 5.71
CA THR A 61 5.06 -2.97 6.64
C THR A 61 6.30 -3.21 7.50
N THR A 62 6.21 -2.89 8.79
CA THR A 62 7.28 -3.16 9.75
C THR A 62 6.72 -3.97 10.92
N THR A 63 7.37 -5.08 11.24
CA THR A 63 7.12 -5.81 12.48
C THR A 63 8.14 -5.28 13.49
N THR A 64 7.77 -4.26 14.26
CA THR A 64 8.67 -3.64 15.24
C THR A 64 8.37 -4.15 16.64
N LYS A 65 9.42 -4.54 17.37
CA LYS A 65 9.33 -4.86 18.79
C LYS A 65 9.85 -3.66 19.58
N ILE A 66 8.94 -2.87 20.14
CA ILE A 66 9.30 -1.77 21.03
C ILE A 66 9.42 -2.35 22.44
N THR A 67 10.59 -2.23 23.06
CA THR A 67 10.82 -2.64 24.46
C THR A 67 11.04 -1.39 25.30
N ILE A 68 10.13 -1.12 26.22
CA ILE A 68 10.22 0.00 27.16
C ILE A 68 10.75 -0.55 28.49
N LYS A 69 11.97 -0.17 28.86
CA LYS A 69 12.55 -0.52 30.16
C LYS A 69 12.48 0.69 31.08
N ILE A 70 11.70 0.59 32.15
CA ILE A 70 11.60 1.63 33.15
C ILE A 70 12.54 1.29 34.32
N LEU A 71 13.54 2.15 34.53
CA LEU A 71 14.69 1.86 35.41
C LEU A 71 14.50 2.28 36.88
N LYS A 72 13.46 3.04 37.20
CA LYS A 72 13.13 3.50 38.56
C LYS A 72 11.62 3.43 38.79
N ILE A 73 11.19 3.41 40.05
CA ILE A 73 9.79 3.62 40.42
C ILE A 73 9.55 5.13 40.31
N TRP A 74 8.63 5.53 39.44
CA TRP A 74 8.18 6.91 39.26
C TRP A 74 6.87 7.03 40.05
N SER A 75 6.79 8.02 40.94
CA SER A 75 5.53 8.38 41.58
C SER A 75 4.69 9.12 40.54
N THR A 76 3.84 8.41 39.83
CA THR A 76 2.88 9.00 38.90
C THR A 76 1.75 9.59 39.73
N VAL A 77 1.64 10.92 39.73
CA VAL A 77 0.46 11.60 40.26
C VAL A 77 -0.46 11.86 39.08
N THR A 78 -1.64 11.26 39.10
CA THR A 78 -2.66 11.50 38.08
C THR A 78 -3.29 12.86 38.37
N MET A 79 -2.89 13.88 37.60
CA MET A 79 -3.59 15.17 37.61
C MET A 79 -4.79 15.06 36.67
N VAL A 80 -5.97 14.94 37.26
CA VAL A 80 -7.25 14.89 36.54
C VAL A 80 -7.61 16.31 36.13
N SER A 81 -7.88 16.53 34.85
CA SER A 81 -8.33 17.84 34.34
C SER A 81 -9.75 18.13 34.82
N GLU A 82 -10.08 19.37 35.14
CA GLU A 82 -11.48 19.78 35.42
C GLU A 82 -12.26 20.16 34.14
N GLU A 83 -11.68 19.94 32.96
CA GLU A 83 -12.31 20.24 31.68
C GLU A 83 -13.42 19.24 31.34
N THR A 84 -14.33 19.64 30.45
CA THR A 84 -15.30 18.75 29.82
C THR A 84 -14.97 18.66 28.34
N CYS A 85 -14.87 17.44 27.81
CA CYS A 85 -14.60 17.22 26.38
C CYS A 85 -15.88 16.93 25.62
N GLN A 86 -16.15 17.72 24.59
CA GLN A 86 -17.29 17.55 23.70
C GLN A 86 -16.82 16.96 22.37
N PRO A 87 -17.08 15.66 22.10
CA PRO A 87 -16.68 15.01 20.87
C PRO A 87 -17.76 15.19 19.79
N THR A 88 -17.33 15.34 18.54
CA THR A 88 -18.18 15.21 17.36
C THR A 88 -17.46 14.34 16.33
N ALA A 89 -18.16 13.38 15.75
CA ALA A 89 -17.57 12.45 14.78
C ALA A 89 -18.20 12.62 13.40
N LYS A 90 -17.37 12.59 12.36
CA LYS A 90 -17.82 12.45 10.97
C LYS A 90 -18.14 10.98 10.66
N LYS A 91 -18.83 10.76 9.53
CA LYS A 91 -19.11 9.41 9.02
C LYS A 91 -17.78 8.68 8.76
N ALA A 92 -17.70 7.42 9.17
CA ALA A 92 -16.52 6.59 8.93
C ALA A 92 -16.41 6.23 7.44
N ILE A 93 -15.19 6.31 6.91
CA ILE A 93 -14.87 6.06 5.50
C ILE A 93 -13.68 5.12 5.42
N GLY A 94 -13.76 4.11 4.56
CA GLY A 94 -12.67 3.19 4.30
C GLY A 94 -13.19 1.83 3.87
N CYS A 95 -12.46 0.79 4.26
CA CYS A 95 -12.81 -0.58 3.92
C CYS A 95 -13.01 -1.49 5.14
N TYR A 96 -13.78 -2.55 4.90
CA TYR A 96 -13.87 -3.69 5.80
C TYR A 96 -13.06 -4.87 5.25
N ALA A 97 -12.57 -5.72 6.15
CA ALA A 97 -11.69 -6.86 5.89
C ALA A 97 -10.37 -6.45 5.17
N CYS A 98 -9.72 -5.37 5.62
CA CYS A 98 -8.50 -4.82 5.00
C CYS A 98 -7.49 -4.26 5.99
N ASP A 99 -6.23 -4.22 5.58
CA ASP A 99 -5.11 -3.68 6.38
C ASP A 99 -5.09 -2.14 6.49
N SER A 100 -5.73 -1.42 5.56
CA SER A 100 -5.86 0.04 5.65
C SER A 100 -6.96 0.45 6.63
N GLY A 101 -7.85 -0.49 6.96
CA GLY A 101 -8.97 -0.27 7.86
C GLY A 101 -9.92 0.83 7.38
N THR A 102 -10.55 1.44 8.37
CA THR A 102 -11.55 2.50 8.23
C THR A 102 -11.14 3.68 9.08
N THR A 103 -11.27 4.89 8.56
CA THR A 103 -10.93 6.11 9.28
C THR A 103 -12.17 6.96 9.54
N SER A 104 -12.23 7.55 10.74
CA SER A 104 -13.22 8.56 11.11
C SER A 104 -12.52 9.79 11.67
N GLU A 105 -12.88 10.96 11.18
CA GLU A 105 -12.43 12.22 11.77
C GLU A 105 -13.30 12.54 12.98
N VAL A 106 -12.66 12.75 14.13
CA VAL A 106 -13.29 13.17 15.39
C VAL A 106 -12.78 14.56 15.71
N SER A 107 -13.68 15.51 15.92
CA SER A 107 -13.36 16.82 16.46
C SER A 107 -13.67 16.85 17.95
N CYS A 108 -12.71 17.32 18.76
CA CYS A 108 -12.86 17.43 20.19
C CYS A 108 -12.66 18.88 20.67
N GLN A 109 -13.64 19.38 21.41
CA GLN A 109 -13.63 20.73 21.98
C GLN A 109 -13.62 20.69 23.52
N THR A 110 -12.87 21.60 24.14
CA THR A 110 -12.84 21.83 25.59
C THR A 110 -13.35 23.23 25.94
N GLN A 111 -13.56 23.53 27.22
CA GLN A 111 -14.13 24.82 27.62
C GLN A 111 -13.07 25.92 27.78
N ARG A 112 -11.93 25.63 28.42
CA ARG A 112 -10.95 26.66 28.78
C ARG A 112 -9.54 26.36 28.32
N LYS A 113 -9.07 25.12 28.48
CA LYS A 113 -7.68 24.75 28.20
C LYS A 113 -7.55 23.59 27.23
N ASP A 114 -6.41 23.57 26.56
CA ASP A 114 -5.95 22.41 25.80
C ASP A 114 -5.71 21.24 26.76
N THR A 115 -6.22 20.06 26.40
CA THR A 115 -6.03 18.82 27.18
C THR A 115 -5.96 17.60 26.27
N MET A 116 -5.57 16.47 26.84
CA MET A 116 -5.64 15.16 26.21
C MET A 116 -6.85 14.41 26.75
N ALA A 117 -7.57 13.72 25.88
CA ALA A 117 -8.73 12.92 26.21
C ALA A 117 -8.50 11.45 25.82
N GLU A 118 -8.96 10.54 26.67
CA GLU A 118 -9.00 9.13 26.37
C GLU A 118 -10.32 8.81 25.66
N VAL A 119 -10.25 8.10 24.53
CA VAL A 119 -11.42 7.64 23.79
C VAL A 119 -11.43 6.11 23.81
N ARG A 120 -12.51 5.53 24.31
CA ARG A 120 -12.71 4.08 24.44
C ARG A 120 -13.87 3.63 23.56
N CYS A 121 -13.60 2.83 22.55
CA CYS A 121 -14.58 2.28 21.62
C CYS A 121 -14.61 0.74 21.76
N GLY A 122 -15.19 0.23 22.84
CA GLY A 122 -15.16 -1.20 23.16
C GLY A 122 -13.78 -1.70 23.56
N LYS A 123 -13.06 -2.37 22.65
CA LYS A 123 -11.69 -2.88 22.88
C LYS A 123 -10.60 -1.93 22.37
N GLU A 124 -10.97 -0.96 21.54
CA GLU A 124 -10.07 -0.01 20.91
C GLU A 124 -9.96 1.24 21.79
N MET A 125 -8.74 1.72 22.03
CA MET A 125 -8.46 2.87 22.89
C MET A 125 -7.55 3.85 22.17
N PHE A 126 -7.88 5.13 22.25
CA PHE A 126 -7.15 6.21 21.59
C PHE A 126 -6.93 7.36 22.57
N VAL A 127 -5.89 8.15 22.30
CA VAL A 127 -5.66 9.43 22.98
C VAL A 127 -5.74 10.53 21.95
N ILE A 128 -6.65 11.48 22.14
CA ILE A 128 -6.85 12.61 21.23
C ILE A 128 -6.62 13.92 21.95
N ARG A 129 -6.18 14.94 21.20
CA ARG A 129 -6.04 16.29 21.71
C ARG A 129 -7.36 17.04 21.57
N CYS A 130 -7.71 17.80 22.60
CA CYS A 130 -8.90 18.65 22.63
C CYS A 130 -8.48 20.09 22.93
N THR A 131 -9.11 21.06 22.28
CA THR A 131 -8.79 22.48 22.43
C THR A 131 -10.08 23.31 22.50
N PRO A 132 -10.04 24.54 23.04
CA PRO A 132 -11.23 25.41 23.06
C PRO A 132 -11.78 25.77 21.68
N ASN A 133 -10.92 25.75 20.65
CA ASN A 133 -11.29 26.02 19.26
C ASN A 133 -11.73 24.75 18.50
N GLY A 134 -11.69 23.58 19.13
CA GLY A 134 -11.87 22.29 18.48
C GLY A 134 -10.57 21.81 17.80
N HIS A 135 -10.30 20.52 17.93
CA HIS A 135 -9.18 19.86 17.26
C HIS A 135 -9.60 18.57 16.58
N HIS A 136 -9.20 18.40 15.32
CA HIS A 136 -9.56 17.27 14.48
C HIS A 136 -8.50 16.18 14.57
N THR A 137 -8.91 14.96 14.92
CA THR A 137 -8.05 13.77 14.99
C THR A 137 -8.68 12.64 14.18
N ASN A 138 -7.88 11.95 13.38
CA ASN A 138 -8.31 10.78 12.62
C ASN A 138 -8.12 9.50 13.45
N LEU A 139 -9.21 8.79 13.71
CA LEU A 139 -9.21 7.49 14.37
C LEU A 139 -9.32 6.39 13.32
N THR A 140 -8.47 5.36 13.44
CA THR A 140 -8.47 4.21 12.53
C THR A 140 -8.99 2.96 13.24
N PHE A 141 -9.92 2.28 12.60
CA PHE A 141 -10.62 1.10 13.09
C PHE A 141 -10.51 -0.05 12.11
N PHE A 142 -10.60 -1.27 12.62
CA PHE A 142 -10.63 -2.48 11.81
C PHE A 142 -11.97 -3.19 11.98
N SER A 143 -12.65 -3.44 10.87
CA SER A 143 -13.96 -4.09 10.82
C SER A 143 -13.97 -5.16 9.75
N ASN A 144 -14.68 -6.26 9.99
CA ASN A 144 -14.96 -7.30 8.99
C ASN A 144 -16.35 -7.13 8.35
N ASN A 145 -17.09 -6.09 8.72
CA ASN A 145 -18.46 -5.87 8.29
C ASN A 145 -18.60 -4.54 7.52
N ALA A 146 -19.45 -4.54 6.49
CA ALA A 146 -19.77 -3.36 5.69
C ALA A 146 -20.52 -2.27 6.48
N GLN A 147 -21.49 -2.67 7.31
CA GLN A 147 -22.13 -1.74 8.24
C GLN A 147 -21.21 -1.53 9.45
N PHE A 148 -20.63 -0.34 9.54
CA PHE A 148 -19.77 0.05 10.64
C PHE A 148 -20.52 0.91 11.63
N ARG A 149 -20.52 0.48 12.89
CA ARG A 149 -21.11 1.20 14.01
C ARG A 149 -20.27 0.96 15.25
N ARG A 150 -19.84 2.04 15.89
CA ARG A 150 -19.05 2.03 17.14
C ARG A 150 -19.59 3.10 18.07
N THR A 151 -19.96 2.68 19.26
CA THR A 151 -20.22 3.58 20.37
C THR A 151 -18.91 3.78 21.12
N CYS A 152 -18.54 5.04 21.32
CA CYS A 152 -17.31 5.44 21.96
C CYS A 152 -17.63 6.31 23.17
N GLU A 153 -16.78 6.20 24.18
CA GLU A 153 -16.77 7.02 25.37
C GLU A 153 -15.52 7.88 25.35
N ILE A 154 -15.65 9.18 25.60
CA ILE A 154 -14.53 10.08 25.78
C ILE A 154 -14.48 10.55 27.22
N SER A 155 -13.30 10.50 27.82
CA SER A 155 -13.03 11.08 29.13
C SER A 155 -11.87 12.06 29.02
N CYS A 156 -12.10 13.27 29.53
CA CYS A 156 -11.02 14.17 29.90
C CYS A 156 -11.43 14.76 31.23
N GLY A 157 -10.72 14.37 32.29
CA GLY A 157 -11.18 14.69 33.63
C GLY A 157 -12.13 13.64 34.22
N GLU A 158 -13.07 14.10 35.04
CA GLU A 158 -14.06 13.25 35.72
C GLU A 158 -15.32 12.99 34.89
N GLN A 159 -15.60 13.79 33.86
CA GLN A 159 -16.80 13.64 33.04
C GLN A 159 -16.54 12.73 31.84
N GLU A 160 -17.46 11.80 31.64
CA GLU A 160 -17.51 10.87 30.52
C GLU A 160 -18.65 11.26 29.58
N ASN A 161 -18.35 11.39 28.29
CA ASN A 161 -19.34 11.68 27.26
C ASN A 161 -19.35 10.55 26.23
N MET A 162 -20.55 10.13 25.82
CA MET A 162 -20.71 9.12 24.79
C MET A 162 -20.98 9.74 23.43
N PHE A 163 -20.42 9.14 22.38
CA PHE A 163 -20.69 9.49 21.00
C PHE A 163 -20.65 8.26 20.10
N GLU A 164 -21.22 8.38 18.91
CA GLU A 164 -21.32 7.28 17.96
C GLU A 164 -20.60 7.60 16.66
N ILE A 165 -19.85 6.62 16.16
CA ILE A 165 -19.23 6.61 14.84
C ILE A 165 -19.95 5.57 14.00
N ALA A 166 -20.57 6.01 12.92
CA ALA A 166 -21.26 5.14 11.96
C ALA A 166 -20.73 5.37 10.54
N GLY A 167 -20.78 4.33 9.72
CA GLY A 167 -20.33 4.38 8.34
C GLY A 167 -20.78 3.17 7.53
N GLU A 168 -20.72 3.31 6.22
CA GLU A 168 -20.92 2.20 5.29
C GLU A 168 -19.61 2.00 4.55
N LEU A 169 -18.95 0.88 4.85
CA LEU A 169 -17.61 0.58 4.40
C LEU A 169 -17.66 -0.19 3.11
N LYS A 170 -16.68 0.08 2.26
CA LYS A 170 -16.56 -0.62 0.98
C LYS A 170 -15.75 -1.90 1.18
N TYR A 171 -16.17 -2.97 0.53
CA TYR A 171 -15.41 -4.22 0.60
C TYR A 171 -14.03 -4.01 -0.03
N ALA A 172 -12.96 -4.33 0.70
CA ALA A 172 -11.66 -4.53 0.07
C ALA A 172 -11.60 -6.00 -0.36
N GLY A 173 -12.18 -6.29 -1.53
CA GLY A 173 -11.98 -7.59 -2.14
C GLY A 173 -10.49 -7.86 -2.39
N SER A 174 -10.15 -9.13 -2.60
CA SER A 174 -8.80 -9.48 -3.04
C SER A 174 -8.44 -8.75 -4.35
N ILE A 175 -7.14 -8.69 -4.66
CA ILE A 175 -6.63 -8.24 -5.97
C ILE A 175 -7.41 -8.87 -7.14
N TRP A 176 -7.82 -10.14 -7.02
CA TRP A 176 -8.62 -10.83 -8.03
C TRP A 176 -10.05 -10.31 -8.14
N THR A 177 -10.65 -9.92 -7.02
CA THR A 177 -12.00 -9.32 -7.02
C THR A 177 -11.97 -7.97 -7.76
N TYR A 178 -10.90 -7.19 -7.56
CA TYR A 178 -10.68 -5.94 -8.29
C TYR A 178 -10.46 -6.17 -9.79
N ILE A 179 -9.57 -7.10 -10.17
CA ILE A 179 -9.33 -7.46 -11.58
C ILE A 179 -10.62 -7.97 -12.24
N TYR A 180 -11.36 -8.85 -11.57
CA TYR A 180 -12.63 -9.39 -12.07
C TYR A 180 -13.67 -8.30 -12.35
N ASN A 181 -13.84 -7.34 -11.43
CA ASN A 181 -14.80 -6.26 -11.58
C ASN A 181 -14.40 -5.25 -12.65
N ILE A 182 -13.09 -4.96 -12.82
CA ILE A 182 -12.59 -4.18 -13.96
C ILE A 182 -12.94 -4.88 -15.28
N ILE A 183 -12.72 -6.18 -15.38
CA ILE A 183 -13.02 -6.94 -16.61
C ILE A 183 -14.54 -6.96 -16.87
N LYS A 184 -15.37 -7.01 -15.82
CA LYS A 184 -16.83 -6.91 -15.92
C LYS A 184 -17.35 -5.49 -16.17
N GLY A 185 -16.54 -4.46 -15.99
CA GLY A 185 -16.93 -3.05 -16.15
C GLY A 185 -17.68 -2.46 -14.96
N ASP A 186 -17.56 -3.05 -13.77
CA ASP A 186 -18.24 -2.60 -12.56
C ASP A 186 -17.28 -1.81 -11.65
N THR A 187 -17.49 -0.49 -11.53
CA THR A 187 -16.51 0.47 -10.96
C THR A 187 -16.79 0.88 -9.52
N THR A 188 -17.75 0.23 -8.85
CA THR A 188 -18.27 0.68 -7.55
C THR A 188 -17.37 0.36 -6.34
N MET A 189 -16.26 -0.38 -6.52
CA MET A 189 -15.39 -0.80 -5.41
C MET A 189 -14.35 0.25 -4.98
N TYR A 190 -14.16 0.39 -3.66
CA TYR A 190 -13.01 1.06 -3.08
C TYR A 190 -11.78 0.18 -3.23
N SER A 191 -10.79 0.64 -3.99
CA SER A 191 -9.54 -0.08 -4.10
C SER A 191 -8.56 0.42 -3.04
N GLN A 192 -8.22 -0.43 -2.08
CA GLN A 192 -6.95 -0.31 -1.34
C GLN A 192 -5.75 -0.40 -2.31
N TYR A 193 -5.94 -1.06 -3.45
CA TYR A 193 -4.93 -1.28 -4.50
C TYR A 193 -4.81 -0.18 -5.55
N GLY A 194 -5.79 0.72 -5.69
CA GLY A 194 -5.66 1.89 -6.56
C GLY A 194 -4.62 2.88 -6.05
N ALA A 195 -4.36 2.86 -4.73
CA ALA A 195 -3.28 3.61 -4.08
C ALA A 195 -1.99 2.79 -3.92
N LEU A 196 -2.06 1.46 -3.79
CA LEU A 196 -0.88 0.59 -3.92
C LEU A 196 -0.57 0.39 -5.40
N GLN A 197 0.02 1.42 -6.02
CA GLN A 197 0.76 1.30 -7.27
C GLN A 197 1.98 0.38 -7.06
N THR A 198 1.76 -0.93 -6.91
CA THR A 198 2.82 -1.90 -7.18
C THR A 198 2.92 -2.02 -8.69
N ARG A 199 4.17 -2.04 -9.19
CA ARG A 199 4.48 -2.13 -10.62
C ARG A 199 3.81 -3.32 -11.30
N SER A 200 3.64 -4.41 -10.54
CA SER A 200 2.96 -5.65 -10.95
C SER A 200 1.45 -5.47 -11.09
N LEU A 201 0.79 -4.70 -10.23
CA LEU A 201 -0.66 -4.48 -10.34
C LEU A 201 -1.06 -3.64 -11.55
N ARG A 202 -0.28 -2.59 -11.84
CA ARG A 202 -0.55 -1.77 -13.04
C ARG A 202 -0.34 -2.57 -14.32
N THR A 203 0.72 -3.36 -14.41
CA THR A 203 0.96 -4.24 -15.58
C THR A 203 -0.13 -5.29 -15.73
N VAL A 204 -0.60 -5.91 -14.64
CA VAL A 204 -1.70 -6.89 -14.69
C VAL A 204 -3.03 -6.24 -15.08
N VAL A 205 -3.34 -5.04 -14.57
CA VAL A 205 -4.56 -4.29 -14.94
C VAL A 205 -4.51 -3.84 -16.41
N ASP A 206 -3.39 -3.31 -16.88
CA ASP A 206 -3.21 -2.90 -18.26
C ASP A 206 -3.26 -4.11 -19.22
N ALA A 207 -2.67 -5.24 -18.81
CA ALA A 207 -2.71 -6.50 -19.56
C ALA A 207 -4.13 -7.07 -19.64
N SER A 208 -4.85 -7.11 -18.51
CA SER A 208 -6.21 -7.65 -18.45
C SER A 208 -7.21 -6.81 -19.24
N THR A 209 -7.08 -5.48 -19.20
CA THR A 209 -7.93 -4.56 -19.98
C THR A 209 -7.63 -4.68 -21.48
N LEU A 210 -6.36 -4.77 -21.88
CA LEU A 210 -5.96 -4.99 -23.27
C LEU A 210 -6.45 -6.34 -23.79
N ALA A 211 -6.27 -7.41 -23.03
CA ALA A 211 -6.73 -8.75 -23.39
C ALA A 211 -8.25 -8.83 -23.53
N THR A 212 -8.98 -8.22 -22.59
CA THR A 212 -10.45 -8.13 -22.64
C THR A 212 -10.91 -7.41 -23.91
N ARG A 213 -10.22 -6.33 -24.30
CA ARG A 213 -10.52 -5.58 -25.52
C ARG A 213 -10.27 -6.42 -26.77
N GLU A 214 -9.16 -7.13 -26.85
CA GLU A 214 -8.82 -7.96 -28.01
C GLU A 214 -9.69 -9.21 -28.12
N CYS A 215 -9.97 -9.92 -27.03
CA CYS A 215 -10.87 -11.07 -27.06
C CYS A 215 -12.33 -10.65 -27.37
N ARG A 216 -12.78 -9.46 -26.93
CA ARG A 216 -14.09 -8.90 -27.30
C ARG A 216 -14.17 -8.57 -28.79
N LYS A 217 -13.12 -8.03 -29.42
CA LYS A 217 -13.07 -7.80 -30.88
C LYS A 217 -13.22 -9.10 -31.67
N LEU A 218 -12.67 -10.20 -31.15
CA LEU A 218 -12.66 -11.50 -31.80
C LEU A 218 -13.90 -12.37 -31.47
N ARG A 219 -14.84 -11.87 -30.64
CA ARG A 219 -15.98 -12.65 -30.10
C ARG A 219 -15.55 -13.97 -29.45
N GLU A 220 -14.34 -14.02 -28.88
CA GLU A 220 -13.84 -15.18 -28.16
C GLU A 220 -14.34 -15.18 -26.70
N PRO A 221 -14.49 -16.36 -26.07
CA PRO A 221 -14.78 -16.43 -24.65
C PRO A 221 -13.68 -15.71 -23.85
N LEU A 222 -14.08 -14.95 -22.83
CA LEU A 222 -13.13 -14.24 -21.98
C LEU A 222 -12.19 -15.25 -21.29
N PRO A 223 -10.86 -15.00 -21.23
CA PRO A 223 -9.87 -15.95 -20.73
C PRO A 223 -10.05 -16.45 -19.29
N MET A 224 -10.96 -15.85 -18.52
CA MET A 224 -11.12 -16.07 -17.08
C MET A 224 -11.65 -17.45 -16.68
N PHE A 225 -11.84 -18.39 -17.61
CA PHE A 225 -12.28 -19.75 -17.31
C PHE A 225 -11.16 -20.81 -17.41
N CYS A 226 -9.92 -20.43 -17.68
CA CYS A 226 -8.81 -21.39 -17.70
C CYS A 226 -8.03 -21.32 -16.37
N SER A 227 -8.01 -22.43 -15.65
CA SER A 227 -7.22 -22.63 -14.42
C SER A 227 -5.71 -22.66 -14.65
N ASP A 228 -5.26 -22.49 -15.89
CA ASP A 228 -3.86 -22.61 -16.29
C ASP A 228 -3.51 -21.53 -17.32
N PHE A 229 -2.87 -20.45 -16.86
CA PHE A 229 -2.35 -19.37 -17.69
C PHE A 229 -0.94 -19.66 -18.24
N SER A 230 -0.36 -20.84 -17.96
CA SER A 230 1.00 -21.19 -18.41
C SER A 230 1.12 -21.37 -19.93
N LYS A 231 -0.01 -21.43 -20.65
CA LYS A 231 -0.07 -21.48 -22.12
C LYS A 231 -1.16 -20.54 -22.66
N PRO A 232 -0.90 -19.75 -23.73
CA PRO A 232 -1.93 -18.91 -24.34
C PRO A 232 -2.96 -19.77 -25.09
N HIS A 233 -3.99 -20.22 -24.37
CA HIS A 233 -5.00 -21.15 -24.88
C HIS A 233 -5.93 -20.55 -25.95
N PHE A 234 -6.13 -19.23 -25.95
CA PHE A 234 -7.02 -18.53 -26.90
C PHE A 234 -6.24 -17.77 -27.98
N LYS A 235 -6.84 -17.62 -29.18
CA LYS A 235 -6.18 -16.96 -30.33
C LYS A 235 -5.94 -15.48 -30.02
N CYS A 236 -6.83 -14.86 -29.24
CA CYS A 236 -6.65 -13.49 -28.75
C CYS A 236 -5.42 -13.29 -27.86
N MET A 237 -4.98 -14.32 -27.11
CA MET A 237 -3.77 -14.23 -26.27
C MET A 237 -2.49 -14.46 -27.07
N ARG A 238 -2.51 -15.30 -28.11
CA ARG A 238 -1.34 -15.55 -28.96
C ARG A 238 -0.94 -14.35 -29.83
N ASN A 239 -1.91 -13.51 -30.20
CA ASN A 239 -1.67 -12.35 -31.06
C ASN A 239 -1.35 -11.07 -30.28
N SER A 240 -1.46 -11.08 -28.95
CA SER A 240 -1.00 -9.96 -28.14
C SER A 240 0.53 -9.99 -28.05
N LEU A 241 1.20 -8.85 -28.27
CA LEU A 241 2.63 -8.63 -28.00
C LEU A 241 3.00 -8.71 -26.50
N PHE A 242 2.13 -9.29 -25.68
CA PHE A 242 2.20 -9.33 -24.23
C PHE A 242 2.84 -10.64 -23.76
N ASP A 243 3.77 -10.54 -22.81
CA ASP A 243 4.41 -11.69 -22.18
C ASP A 243 3.51 -12.26 -21.07
N TRP A 244 2.80 -13.33 -21.39
CA TRP A 244 1.86 -14.01 -20.49
C TRP A 244 2.55 -14.77 -19.34
N SER A 245 3.87 -14.96 -19.40
CA SER A 245 4.62 -15.67 -18.36
C SER A 245 4.55 -14.96 -17.00
N GLU A 246 4.62 -13.62 -16.97
CA GLU A 246 4.51 -12.82 -15.74
C GLU A 246 3.14 -12.98 -15.06
N LEU A 247 2.07 -13.05 -15.86
CA LEU A 247 0.70 -13.22 -15.38
C LEU A 247 0.46 -14.63 -14.80
N SER A 248 1.07 -15.65 -15.42
CA SER A 248 1.02 -17.05 -14.96
C SER A 248 1.78 -17.26 -13.64
N ALA A 249 2.95 -16.64 -13.49
CA ALA A 249 3.75 -16.72 -12.27
C ALA A 249 3.00 -16.08 -11.08
N PHE A 250 2.37 -14.93 -11.32
CA PHE A 250 1.58 -14.22 -10.30
C PHE A 250 0.32 -14.99 -9.87
N TYR A 251 -0.35 -15.68 -10.81
CA TYR A 251 -1.50 -16.55 -10.51
C TYR A 251 -1.10 -17.79 -9.70
N THR A 252 0.06 -18.38 -10.02
CA THR A 252 0.58 -19.56 -9.30
C THR A 252 0.90 -19.23 -7.85
N GLU A 253 1.57 -18.11 -7.59
CA GLU A 253 1.87 -17.62 -6.23
C GLU A 253 0.58 -17.39 -5.41
N TYR A 254 -0.52 -16.98 -6.05
CA TYR A 254 -1.81 -16.79 -5.40
C TYR A 254 -2.50 -18.12 -5.01
N ILE A 255 -2.49 -19.11 -5.89
CA ILE A 255 -3.06 -20.44 -5.59
C ILE A 255 -2.32 -21.08 -4.41
N GLU A 256 -1.01 -20.89 -4.33
CA GLU A 256 -0.21 -21.40 -3.20
C GLU A 256 -0.54 -20.69 -1.88
N LYS A 257 -0.80 -19.38 -1.90
CA LYS A 257 -1.17 -18.60 -0.70
C LYS A 257 -2.62 -18.82 -0.23
N THR A 258 -3.51 -19.29 -1.10
CA THR A 258 -4.94 -19.53 -0.76
C THR A 258 -5.25 -20.96 -0.31
N LYS A 259 -4.28 -21.87 -0.41
CA LYS A 259 -4.38 -23.25 0.09
C LYS A 259 -3.89 -23.45 1.54
N LYS A 260 -3.52 -22.37 2.23
CA LYS A 260 -3.20 -22.33 3.67
C LYS A 260 -4.23 -21.51 4.41
#